data_AF-R6BK30-F1
#
_entry.id   AF-R6BK30-F1
#
_cell.length_a   1.000
_cell.length_b   1.000
_cell.length_c   1.000
_cell.angle_alpha   90.00
_cell.angle_beta   90.00
_cell.angle_gamma   90.00
#
_symmetry.space_group_name_H-M   'P 1'
#
loop_
_entity.id
_entity.type
_entity.pdbx_description
1 polymer ?
#
loop_
_entity_poly.entity_id
_entity_poly.type
_entity_poly.pdbx_seq_one_letter_code
_entity_poly.pdbx_strand_id
1 'polypeptide(L)' 'MIWVNEGRDQEARAILELAGIDSDKYRIWHHNSIYVHAINEETEESVIVEKATLEVVKSPGALAGDPGHKNNISSSL' A
#
# COMPACT_ATOMS: atom_id res chain seq x y z
N MET A 1 20.54 -2.32 21.04
CA MET A 1 20.19 -0.91 20.76
C MET A 1 19.47 -0.90 19.42
N ILE A 2 18.14 -1.03 19.45
CA ILE A 2 17.33 -1.00 18.22
C ILE A 2 17.20 0.46 17.86
N TRP A 3 17.79 0.87 16.73
CA TRP A 3 17.63 2.21 16.19
C TRP A 3 16.17 2.38 15.78
N VAL A 4 15.33 2.83 16.72
CA VAL A 4 13.97 3.29 16.42
C VAL A 4 14.14 4.55 15.60
N ASN A 5 13.94 4.44 14.28
CA ASN A 5 13.98 5.57 13.37
C ASN A 5 12.65 6.33 13.43
N GLU A 6 12.29 6.75 14.65
CA GLU A 6 10.94 7.16 15.03
C GLU A 6 10.32 8.22 14.09
N GLY A 7 11.14 9.14 13.54
CA GLY A 7 10.67 10.15 12.59
C GLY A 7 10.41 9.62 11.16
N ARG A 8 11.17 8.63 10.73
CA ARG A 8 11.03 7.98 9.41
C ARG A 8 9.82 7.03 9.37
N ASP A 9 9.58 6.34 10.48
CA ASP A 9 8.38 5.53 10.66
C ASP A 9 7.11 6.38 10.80
N GLN A 10 7.19 7.59 11.38
CA GLN A 10 6.06 8.53 11.45
C GLN A 10 5.61 9.02 10.07
N GLU A 11 6.54 9.38 9.17
CA GLU A 11 6.19 9.79 7.80
C GLU A 11 5.48 8.67 7.05
N ALA A 12 6.01 7.45 7.13
CA ALA A 12 5.42 6.29 6.47
C ALA A 12 4.02 5.95 7.03
N ARG A 13 3.81 6.06 8.35
CA ARG A 13 2.48 5.90 8.98
C ARG A 13 1.49 6.94 8.48
N ALA A 14 1.88 8.21 8.45
CA ALA A 14 1.02 9.29 7.97
C ALA A 14 0.60 9.06 6.49
N ILE A 15 1.52 8.58 5.65
CA ILE A 15 1.22 8.29 4.25
C ILE A 15 0.24 7.11 4.11
N LEU A 16 0.37 6.06 4.93
CA LEU A 16 -0.60 4.97 4.96
C LEU A 16 -1.99 5.47 5.37
N GLU A 17 -2.09 6.28 6.43
CA GLU A 17 -3.37 6.85 6.87
C GLU A 17 -4.00 7.76 5.81
N LEU A 18 -3.18 8.59 5.13
CA LEU A 18 -3.63 9.44 4.03
C LEU A 18 -4.15 8.63 2.82
N ALA A 19 -3.60 7.43 2.59
CA ALA A 19 -4.07 6.49 1.58
C ALA A 19 -5.28 5.65 2.04
N GLY A 20 -5.81 5.91 3.24
CA GLY A 20 -6.95 5.18 3.81
C GLY A 20 -6.59 3.79 4.37
N ILE A 21 -5.31 3.52 4.63
CA ILE A 21 -4.83 2.27 5.22
C ILE A 21 -4.62 2.48 6.72
N ASP A 22 -5.14 1.55 7.51
CA ASP A 22 -4.98 1.56 8.97
C ASP A 22 -3.52 1.29 9.35
N SER A 23 -2.78 2.33 9.70
CA SER A 23 -1.33 2.23 9.92
C SER A 23 -0.94 1.42 11.17
N ASP A 24 -1.87 1.12 12.08
CA ASP A 24 -1.64 0.31 13.27
C ASP A 24 -1.60 -1.19 12.93
N LYS A 25 -2.43 -1.61 11.97
CA LYS A 25 -2.46 -3.00 11.45
C LYS A 25 -1.31 -3.35 10.53
N TYR A 26 -0.62 -2.36 9.97
CA TYR A 26 0.44 -2.58 9.00
C TYR A 26 1.80 -2.19 9.57
N ARG A 27 2.71 -3.16 9.55
CA ARG A 27 4.10 -2.93 9.87
C ARG A 27 4.83 -2.37 8.65
N ILE A 28 5.53 -1.26 8.83
CA ILE A 28 6.38 -0.69 7.78
C ILE A 28 7.56 -1.65 7.57
N TRP A 29 7.64 -2.21 6.36
CA TRP A 29 8.72 -3.11 6.00
C TRP A 29 9.86 -2.38 5.30
N HIS A 30 9.52 -1.44 4.41
CA HIS A 30 10.49 -0.62 3.71
C HIS A 30 9.85 0.71 3.32
N HIS A 31 10.55 1.83 3.50
CA HIS A 31 10.11 3.11 2.97
C HIS A 31 11.28 3.81 2.30
N ASN A 32 11.06 4.30 1.08
CA ASN A 32 12.03 5.07 0.30
C ASN A 32 11.42 6.43 -0.09
N SER A 33 12.14 7.28 -0.81
CA SER A 33 11.65 8.61 -1.19
C SER A 33 10.41 8.61 -2.09
N ILE A 34 10.09 7.49 -2.74
CA ILE A 34 8.96 7.38 -3.70
C ILE A 34 7.82 6.51 -3.16
N TYR A 35 8.13 5.46 -2.40
CA TYR A 35 7.15 4.45 -1.98
C TYR A 35 7.24 4.15 -0.48
N VAL A 36 6.08 3.81 0.10
CA VAL A 36 5.96 3.16 1.41
C VAL A 36 5.47 1.74 1.20
N HIS A 37 6.22 0.76 1.68
CA HIS A 37 5.84 -0.64 1.67
C HIS A 37 5.53 -1.07 3.10
N ALA A 38 4.28 -1.50 3.31
CA ALA A 38 3.81 -1.99 4.58
C ALA A 38 3.18 -3.38 4.42
N ILE A 39 3.27 -4.19 5.47
CA ILE A 39 2.71 -5.55 5.51
C ILE A 39 1.80 -5.67 6.73
N ASN A 40 0.62 -6.22 6.51
CA ASN A 40 -0.25 -6.65 7.59
C ASN A 40 0.30 -7.98 8.14
N GLU A 41 0.76 -7.99 9.39
CA GLU A 41 1.35 -9.19 10.00
C GLU A 41 0.30 -10.28 10.30
N GLU A 42 -0.99 -9.92 10.38
CA GLU A 42 -2.09 -10.85 10.62
C GLU A 42 -2.54 -11.55 9.33
N THR A 43 -2.66 -10.81 8.23
CA THR A 43 -3.18 -11.34 6.96
C THR A 43 -2.11 -11.62 5.92
N GLU A 44 -0.85 -11.27 6.20
CA GLU A 44 0.29 -11.30 5.28
C GLU A 44 0.07 -10.45 4.00
N GLU A 45 -0.92 -9.54 4.03
CA GLU A 45 -1.21 -8.65 2.92
C GLU A 45 -0.15 -7.56 2.82
N SER A 46 0.41 -7.38 1.62
CA SER A 46 1.37 -6.32 1.33
C SER A 46 0.76 -5.19 0.52
N VAL A 47 0.98 -3.97 0.99
CA VAL A 47 0.53 -2.73 0.37
C VAL A 47 1.71 -1.84 0.06
N ILE A 48 1.73 -1.28 -1.14
CA ILE A 48 2.71 -0.30 -1.57
C ILE A 48 1.96 0.99 -1.86
N VAL A 49 2.33 2.08 -1.20
CA VAL A 49 1.73 3.41 -1.42
C VAL A 49 2.75 4.31 -2.08
N GLU A 50 2.39 4.91 -3.22
CA GLU A 50 3.19 5.97 -3.82
C GLU A 50 3.02 7.27 -3.01
N LYS A 51 4.12 7.87 -2.59
CA LYS A 51 4.08 9.05 -1.71
C LYS A 51 3.52 10.30 -2.38
N ALA A 52 3.75 10.46 -3.68
CA ALA A 52 3.37 11.67 -4.42
C ALA A 52 1.87 11.69 -4.75
N THR A 53 1.31 10.54 -5.13
CA THR A 53 -0.11 10.43 -5.53
C THR A 53 -0.99 9.78 -4.45
N LEU A 54 -0.39 9.22 -3.40
CA LEU A 54 -1.08 8.42 -2.38
C LEU A 54 -1.82 7.21 -2.95
N GLU A 55 -1.46 6.77 -4.16
CA GLU A 55 -2.07 5.61 -4.79
C GLU A 55 -1.58 4.32 -4.14
N VAL A 56 -2.54 3.44 -3.82
CA VAL A 56 -2.27 2.12 -3.25
C VAL A 56 -2.08 1.10 -4.37
N VAL A 57 -0.83 0.74 -4.63
CA VAL A 57 -0.44 -0.39 -5.47
C VAL A 57 -0.44 -1.64 -4.60
N LYS A 58 -1.53 -2.40 -4.65
CA LYS A 58 -1.58 -3.70 -3.97
C LYS A 58 -0.65 -4.69 -4.69
N SER A 59 0.24 -5.34 -3.95
CA SER A 59 1.03 -6.44 -4.49
C SER A 59 0.09 -7.59 -4.90
N PRO A 60 0.34 -8.29 -6.02
CA PRO A 60 -0.59 -9.26 -6.62
C PRO A 60 -0.90 -10.52 -5.78
N GLY A 61 -0.47 -10.60 -4.52
CA GLY A 61 -0.85 -11.69 -3.60
C GLY A 61 -2.33 -11.69 -3.19
N ALA A 62 -3.05 -10.58 -3.41
CA ALA A 62 -4.50 -10.48 -3.12
C ALA A 62 -5.41 -10.82 -4.32
N LEU A 63 -4.86 -11.27 -5.45
CA LEU A 63 -5.64 -11.64 -6.64
C LEU A 63 -5.55 -13.14 -6.94
N ALA A 64 -5.83 -13.99 -5.95
CA ALA A 64 -6.41 -15.31 -6.21
C ALA A 64 -7.94 -15.18 -6.48
N GLY A 65 -8.29 -14.21 -7.34
CA GLY A 65 -9.65 -13.80 -7.70
C GLY A 65 -9.60 -12.98 -9.00
N ASP A 66 -9.14 -13.61 -10.07
CA ASP A 66 -9.14 -13.12 -11.47
C ASP A 66 -10.59 -12.93 -12.00
N PRO A 67 -10.87 -12.31 -13.16
CA PRO A 67 -10.46 -11.03 -13.75
C PRO A 67 -11.68 -10.12 -14.02
N GLY A 68 -11.64 -8.86 -13.59
CA GLY A 68 -12.81 -7.95 -13.65
C GLY A 68 -12.72 -6.79 -14.64
N HIS A 69 -11.89 -6.84 -15.68
CA HIS A 69 -11.83 -5.77 -16.68
C HIS A 69 -12.98 -5.89 -17.70
N LYS A 70 -14.21 -5.61 -17.25
CA LYS A 70 -15.36 -5.37 -18.14
C LYS A 70 -15.46 -3.87 -18.40
N ASN A 71 -14.62 -3.36 -19.28
CA ASN A 71 -14.81 -2.04 -19.87
C ASN A 71 -15.90 -2.20 -20.92
N ASN A 72 -17.13 -1.88 -20.54
CA ASN A 72 -18.25 -1.72 -21.46
C ASN A 72 -18.10 -0.42 -22.25
N ILE A 73 -17.05 -0.29 -23.08
CA ILE A 73 -17.08 0.74 -24.13
C ILE A 73 -17.92 0.18 -25.28
N SER A 74 -19.21 0.42 -25.15
CA SER A 74 -20.18 0.32 -26.22
C SER A 74 -19.79 1.32 -27.31
N SER A 75 -19.16 0.86 -28.39
CA SER A 75 -19.18 1.57 -29.66
C SER A 75 -19.13 0.58 -30.81
N SER A 76 -20.31 0.42 -31.41
CA SER A 76 -20.56 -0.07 -32.77
C SER A 76 -19.57 0.51 -33.78
N LEU A 77 -19.04 -0.34 -34.66
CA LEU A 77 -19.09 -0.25 -36.13
C LEU A 77 -18.26 -1.37 -36.76
#